data_AF-A0A9D9H796-F1
#
_entry.id   AF-A0A9D9H796-F1
#
_cell.length_a   1.000
_cell.length_b   1.000
_cell.length_c   1.000
_cell.angle_alpha   90.00
_cell.angle_beta   90.00
_cell.angle_gamma   90.00
#
_symmetry.space_group_name_H-M   'P 1'
#
loop_
_entity.id
_entity.type
_entity.pdbx_description
1 polymer ?
#
loop_
_entity_poly.entity_id
_entity_poly.type
_entity_poly.pdbx_seq_one_letter_code
_entity_poly.pdbx_strand_id
1 'polypeptide(L)'
;MPAPSGNARVYISDVSVKCGKTDSKVIYSAASMPDRAYIVVSKESPAVKPGDKVTLNISLSGDIDGISAFAYADLDMDGNFEKVLCSSKKAKDSMSVGIKVPKDSRQGKIRVRVRYTSDLSADGADTPVRDGKCYDFVLYVVD
;
A
#
# COMPACT_ATOMS: atom_id res chain seq x y z
N MET A 1 -23.01 13.77 -17.69
CA MET A 1 -22.67 12.60 -16.86
C MET A 1 -22.68 13.04 -15.40
N PRO A 2 -23.36 12.35 -14.49
CA PRO A 2 -23.30 12.70 -13.08
C PRO A 2 -21.88 12.43 -12.56
N ALA A 3 -21.36 13.32 -11.71
CA ALA A 3 -20.10 13.11 -11.02
C ALA A 3 -20.20 11.82 -10.20
N PRO A 4 -19.14 10.99 -10.13
CA PRO A 4 -19.16 9.82 -9.29
C PRO A 4 -19.38 10.27 -7.85
N SER A 5 -20.29 9.60 -7.13
CA SER A 5 -20.53 9.77 -5.69
C SER A 5 -19.36 9.29 -4.82
N GLY A 6 -18.16 9.20 -5.40
CA GLY A 6 -16.98 8.53 -4.88
C GLY A 6 -16.26 9.37 -3.86
N ASN A 7 -16.78 9.38 -2.63
CA ASN A 7 -16.00 9.75 -1.46
C ASN A 7 -16.00 8.56 -0.51
N ALA A 8 -15.38 7.44 -0.88
CA ALA A 8 -15.06 6.38 0.07
C ALA A 8 -14.41 7.04 1.30
N ARG A 9 -15.12 7.04 2.44
CA ARG A 9 -14.70 7.69 3.69
C ARG A 9 -13.75 6.80 4.47
N VAL A 10 -12.90 6.09 3.74
CA VAL A 10 -11.92 5.14 4.26
C VAL A 10 -10.53 5.69 4.01
N TYR A 11 -9.63 5.47 4.95
CA TYR A 11 -8.23 5.81 4.80
C TYR A 11 -7.37 4.84 5.59
N ILE A 12 -6.10 4.74 5.20
CA ILE A 12 -5.11 4.07 6.05
C ILE A 12 -4.88 4.97 7.25
N SER A 13 -5.12 4.43 8.45
CA SER A 13 -4.82 5.11 9.72
C SER A 13 -3.43 4.77 10.20
N ASP A 14 -2.95 3.55 10.02
CA ASP A 14 -1.64 3.11 10.49
C ASP A 14 -1.02 2.08 9.55
N VAL A 15 0.30 2.13 9.39
CA VAL A 15 1.08 1.07 8.75
C VAL A 15 2.32 0.75 9.56
N SER A 16 2.51 -0.53 9.82
CA SER A 16 3.75 -1.06 10.36
C SER A 16 4.42 -2.03 9.39
N VAL A 17 5.74 -2.05 9.40
CA VAL A 17 6.57 -2.96 8.60
C VAL A 17 7.26 -3.94 9.53
N LYS A 18 7.20 -5.21 9.18
CA LYS A 18 7.97 -6.28 9.81
C LYS A 18 8.91 -6.92 8.79
N CYS A 19 10.17 -7.08 9.13
CA CYS A 19 11.15 -7.80 8.30
C CYS A 19 11.65 -9.04 9.05
N GLY A 20 11.35 -10.24 8.55
CA GLY A 20 11.77 -11.48 9.20
C GLY A 20 11.37 -11.57 10.69
N LYS A 21 12.36 -11.70 11.57
CA LYS A 21 12.18 -11.80 13.03
C LYS A 21 12.26 -10.46 13.78
N THR A 22 12.45 -9.34 13.08
CA THR A 22 12.51 -8.03 13.75
C THR A 22 11.15 -7.64 14.32
N ASP A 23 11.18 -6.73 15.30
CA ASP A 23 9.98 -6.06 15.76
C ASP A 23 9.36 -5.22 14.63
N SER A 24 8.04 -5.03 14.71
CA SER A 24 7.32 -4.23 13.72
C SER A 24 7.58 -2.74 13.97
N LYS A 25 7.98 -2.00 12.93
CA LYS A 25 8.18 -0.54 12.99
C LYS A 25 7.01 0.17 12.32
N VAL A 26 6.36 1.11 13.00
CA VAL A 26 5.35 1.98 12.39
C VAL A 26 6.03 2.94 11.42
N ILE A 27 5.62 2.93 10.16
CA ILE A 27 6.16 3.78 9.09
C ILE A 27 5.16 4.86 8.65
N TYR A 28 3.90 4.74 9.07
CA TYR A 28 2.85 5.70 8.74
C TYR A 28 1.78 5.68 9.82
N SER A 29 1.27 6.87 10.15
CA SER A 29 0.10 7.05 10.99
C SER A 29 -0.62 8.32 10.58
N ALA A 30 -1.95 8.31 10.68
CA ALA A 30 -2.82 9.45 10.40
C ALA A 30 -4.01 9.45 11.34
N ALA A 31 -4.19 10.55 12.07
CA ALA A 31 -5.31 10.74 12.98
C ALA A 31 -6.64 11.01 12.24
N SER A 32 -6.58 11.44 10.99
CA SER A 32 -7.73 11.77 10.15
C SER A 32 -7.47 11.45 8.68
N MET A 33 -8.54 11.39 7.89
CA MET A 33 -8.47 11.17 6.44
C MET A 33 -7.59 12.25 5.77
N PRO A 34 -6.56 11.87 4.98
CA PRO A 34 -5.78 12.84 4.24
C PRO A 34 -6.59 13.54 3.14
N ASP A 35 -6.32 14.81 2.85
CA ASP A 35 -7.05 15.56 1.81
C ASP A 35 -6.70 15.13 0.39
N ARG A 36 -5.52 14.50 0.20
CA ARG A 36 -5.04 14.07 -1.12
C ARG A 36 -5.53 12.67 -1.47
N ALA A 37 -5.77 12.41 -2.76
CA ALA A 37 -6.11 11.08 -3.27
C ALA A 37 -4.86 10.19 -3.41
N TYR A 38 -3.70 10.78 -3.70
CA TYR A 38 -2.41 10.09 -3.81
C TYR A 38 -1.47 10.58 -2.72
N ILE A 39 -0.92 9.65 -1.94
CA ILE A 39 -0.02 9.91 -0.83
C ILE A 39 1.25 9.10 -1.00
N VAL A 40 2.41 9.75 -1.00
CA VAL A 40 3.70 9.07 -0.94
C VAL A 40 4.19 9.11 0.51
N VAL A 41 4.47 7.94 1.06
CA VAL A 41 4.97 7.76 2.42
C VAL A 41 6.45 7.41 2.36
N SER A 42 7.28 8.40 2.68
CA SER A 42 8.75 8.29 2.68
C SER A 42 9.36 8.53 4.06
N LYS A 43 8.69 8.09 5.14
CA LYS A 43 9.28 8.07 6.48
C LYS A 43 10.36 6.99 6.56
N GLU A 44 11.14 6.99 7.64
CA GLU A 44 12.14 5.94 7.91
C GLU A 44 11.52 4.54 7.95
N SER A 45 11.54 3.84 6.82
CA SER A 45 11.26 2.42 6.77
C SER A 45 12.47 1.62 7.25
N PRO A 46 12.27 0.42 7.83
CA PRO A 46 13.37 -0.53 7.99
C PRO A 46 14.09 -0.75 6.66
N ALA A 47 15.41 -0.83 6.69
CA ALA A 47 16.18 -1.27 5.56
C ALA A 47 15.95 -2.78 5.35
N VAL A 48 15.76 -3.19 4.10
CA VAL A 48 15.47 -4.58 3.71
C VAL A 48 16.62 -5.10 2.84
N LYS A 49 16.89 -6.40 2.88
CA LYS A 49 17.95 -7.03 2.08
C LYS A 49 17.38 -7.83 0.92
N PRO A 50 18.15 -8.05 -0.16
CA PRO A 50 17.77 -8.98 -1.21
C PRO A 50 17.40 -10.36 -0.62
N GLY A 51 16.23 -10.88 -1.00
CA GLY A 51 15.71 -12.15 -0.49
C GLY A 51 14.88 -12.06 0.81
N ASP A 52 14.80 -10.89 1.45
CA ASP A 52 14.01 -10.71 2.66
C ASP A 52 12.51 -10.92 2.41
N LYS A 53 11.83 -11.40 3.47
CA LYS A 53 10.37 -11.41 3.55
C LYS A 53 9.93 -10.25 4.44
N VAL A 54 9.17 -9.34 3.85
CA VAL A 54 8.66 -8.13 4.47
C VAL A 54 7.14 -8.24 4.55
N THR A 55 6.56 -7.83 5.67
CA THR A 55 5.10 -7.73 5.81
C THR A 55 4.75 -6.30 6.17
N LEU A 56 3.90 -5.65 5.36
CA LEU A 56 3.21 -4.43 5.79
C LEU A 56 1.90 -4.83 6.46
N ASN A 57 1.70 -4.42 7.70
CA ASN A 57 0.41 -4.50 8.37
C ASN A 57 -0.23 -3.13 8.32
N ILE A 58 -1.42 -3.08 7.76
CA ILE A 58 -2.12 -1.85 7.41
C ILE A 58 -3.44 -1.85 8.15
N SER A 59 -3.73 -0.77 8.87
CA SER A 59 -5.00 -0.53 9.53
C SER A 59 -5.81 0.50 8.74
N LEU A 60 -7.11 0.28 8.65
CA LEU A 60 -8.06 1.18 8.02
C LEU A 60 -8.92 1.86 9.06
N SER A 61 -9.40 3.05 8.73
CA SER A 61 -10.36 3.78 9.53
C SER A 61 -11.38 4.46 8.65
N GLY A 62 -12.59 4.63 9.21
CA GLY A 62 -13.75 5.18 8.52
C GLY A 62 -14.75 4.11 8.06
N ASP A 63 -15.53 4.42 7.04
CA ASP A 63 -16.55 3.51 6.51
C ASP A 63 -15.96 2.51 5.51
N ILE A 64 -15.81 1.27 5.94
CA ILE A 64 -15.10 0.20 5.22
C ILE A 64 -16.08 -0.66 4.40
N ASP A 65 -17.38 -0.51 4.60
CA ASP A 65 -18.38 -1.33 3.92
C ASP A 65 -18.38 -1.09 2.40
N GLY A 66 -18.31 -2.19 1.64
CA GLY A 66 -18.24 -2.13 0.17
C GLY A 66 -16.90 -1.67 -0.42
N ILE A 67 -15.90 -1.37 0.41
CA ILE A 67 -14.56 -1.01 -0.04
C ILE A 67 -13.77 -2.26 -0.39
N SER A 68 -13.02 -2.21 -1.49
CA SER A 68 -11.95 -3.17 -1.79
C SER A 68 -10.58 -2.54 -1.63
N ALA A 69 -9.61 -3.37 -1.24
CA ALA A 69 -8.21 -2.99 -1.11
C ALA A 69 -7.34 -3.81 -2.06
N PHE A 70 -6.41 -3.14 -2.73
CA PHE A 70 -5.47 -3.71 -3.69
C PHE A 70 -4.05 -3.29 -3.34
N ALA A 71 -3.09 -4.21 -3.48
CA ALA A 71 -1.68 -3.93 -3.29
C ALA A 71 -0.88 -4.32 -4.53
N TYR A 72 -0.01 -3.42 -4.95
CA TYR A 72 0.91 -3.55 -6.08
C TYR A 72 2.32 -3.20 -5.60
N ALA A 73 3.35 -3.70 -6.27
CA ALA A 73 4.72 -3.34 -5.93
C ALA A 73 5.59 -3.20 -7.18
N ASP A 74 6.49 -2.23 -7.11
CA ASP A 74 7.60 -1.98 -8.02
C ASP A 74 8.86 -2.43 -7.26
N LEU A 75 9.28 -3.67 -7.53
CA LEU A 75 10.36 -4.36 -6.80
C LEU A 75 11.70 -4.32 -7.53
N ASP A 76 11.68 -4.21 -8.85
CA ASP A 76 12.85 -4.11 -9.71
C ASP A 76 13.23 -2.65 -10.04
N MET A 77 12.44 -1.68 -9.57
CA MET A 77 12.68 -0.24 -9.67
C MET A 77 12.56 0.29 -11.10
N ASP A 78 11.77 -0.38 -11.94
CA ASP A 78 11.55 -0.01 -13.34
C ASP A 78 10.44 1.06 -13.50
N GLY A 79 9.70 1.33 -12.42
CA GLY A 79 8.60 2.28 -12.41
C GLY A 79 7.22 1.66 -12.59
N ASN A 80 7.15 0.39 -12.97
CA ASN A 80 5.93 -0.37 -13.19
C ASN A 80 5.55 -1.14 -11.94
N PHE A 81 4.28 -1.00 -11.56
CA PHE A 81 3.75 -1.70 -10.40
C PHE A 81 3.11 -3.02 -10.81
N GLU A 82 3.74 -4.11 -10.41
CA GLU A 82 3.18 -5.45 -10.61
C GLU A 82 2.12 -5.76 -9.54
N LYS A 83 1.10 -6.54 -9.89
CA LYS A 83 0.07 -6.95 -8.94
C LYS A 83 0.62 -8.06 -8.05
N VAL A 84 1.12 -7.67 -6.88
CA VAL A 84 1.84 -8.62 -6.02
C VAL A 84 0.90 -9.40 -5.10
N LEU A 85 -0.21 -8.83 -4.58
CA LEU A 85 -0.95 -9.45 -3.46
C LEU A 85 -2.48 -9.33 -3.54
N CYS A 86 -3.15 -10.47 -3.36
CA CYS A 86 -4.58 -10.69 -3.54
C CYS A 86 -5.47 -9.66 -2.80
N SER A 87 -6.38 -9.10 -3.59
CA SER A 87 -7.48 -8.23 -3.20
C SER A 87 -8.30 -8.81 -2.04
N SER A 88 -8.53 -8.01 -1.00
CA SER A 88 -9.71 -8.27 -0.18
C SER A 88 -10.90 -7.63 -0.88
N LYS A 89 -11.82 -8.44 -1.43
CA LYS A 89 -13.09 -7.96 -2.04
C LYS A 89 -14.00 -7.23 -1.03
N LYS A 90 -13.66 -7.32 0.26
CA LYS A 90 -14.19 -6.50 1.34
C LYS A 90 -13.01 -6.14 2.23
N ALA A 91 -12.62 -4.88 2.26
CA ALA A 91 -11.64 -4.41 3.22
C ALA A 91 -12.11 -4.81 4.64
N LYS A 92 -11.15 -5.20 5.48
CA LYS A 92 -11.35 -5.35 6.92
C LYS A 92 -10.64 -4.17 7.58
N ASP A 93 -10.91 -3.91 8.86
CA ASP A 93 -10.21 -2.89 9.65
C ASP A 93 -8.68 -3.03 9.62
N SER A 94 -8.17 -4.21 9.22
CA SER A 94 -6.77 -4.42 8.93
C SER A 94 -6.52 -5.34 7.73
N MET A 95 -5.37 -5.18 7.08
CA MET A 95 -4.85 -6.06 6.03
C MET A 95 -3.33 -6.24 6.17
N SER A 96 -2.82 -7.39 5.74
CA SER A 96 -1.39 -7.66 5.70
C SER A 96 -0.92 -7.92 4.27
N VAL A 97 0.16 -7.28 3.87
CA VAL A 97 0.74 -7.30 2.52
C VAL A 97 2.13 -7.93 2.64
N GLY A 98 2.27 -9.19 2.22
CA GLY A 98 3.53 -9.93 2.29
C GLY A 98 4.37 -9.79 1.03
N ILE A 99 5.50 -9.11 1.11
CA ILE A 99 6.43 -8.85 0.01
C ILE A 99 7.64 -9.76 0.15
N LYS A 100 8.06 -10.32 -0.99
CA LYS A 100 9.34 -11.01 -1.11
C LYS A 100 10.27 -10.15 -1.96
N VAL A 101 11.31 -9.60 -1.34
CA VAL A 101 12.34 -8.84 -2.06
C VAL A 101 13.09 -9.83 -2.95
N PRO A 102 13.20 -9.61 -4.28
CA PRO A 102 13.97 -10.48 -5.16
C PRO A 102 15.43 -10.64 -4.68
N LYS A 103 16.02 -11.82 -4.87
CA LYS A 103 17.39 -12.11 -4.39
C LYS A 103 18.47 -11.35 -5.16
N ASP A 104 18.13 -10.91 -6.35
CA ASP A 104 18.94 -10.15 -7.30
C ASP A 104 18.56 -8.66 -7.31
N SER A 105 17.78 -8.20 -6.32
CA SER A 105 17.43 -6.78 -6.17
C SER A 105 18.70 -5.95 -6.02
N ARG A 106 18.79 -4.88 -6.80
CA ARG A 106 19.84 -3.87 -6.61
C ARG A 106 19.53 -3.04 -5.37
N GLN A 107 20.56 -2.43 -4.78
CA GLN A 107 20.34 -1.41 -3.76
C GLN A 107 19.52 -0.26 -4.32
N GLY A 108 18.55 0.24 -3.54
CA GLY A 108 17.70 1.33 -3.99
C GLY A 108 16.34 1.38 -3.32
N LYS A 109 15.40 2.06 -3.99
CA LYS A 109 14.05 2.32 -3.48
C LYS A 109 13.04 1.44 -4.20
N ILE A 110 12.48 0.47 -3.49
CA ILE A 110 11.30 -0.26 -3.97
C ILE A 110 10.04 0.44 -3.44
N ARG A 111 8.93 0.27 -4.16
CA ARG A 111 7.68 0.93 -3.81
C ARG A 111 6.54 -0.07 -3.72
N VAL A 112 5.70 0.14 -2.72
CA VAL A 112 4.50 -0.67 -2.49
C VAL A 112 3.31 0.26 -2.55
N ARG A 113 2.50 0.09 -3.58
CA ARG A 113 1.28 0.87 -3.78
C ARG A 113 0.10 0.14 -3.18
N VAL A 114 -0.64 0.81 -2.31
CA VAL A 114 -1.88 0.30 -1.74
C VAL A 114 -3.02 1.22 -2.12
N ARG A 115 -4.08 0.65 -2.70
CA ARG A 115 -5.24 1.37 -3.19
C ARG A 115 -6.51 0.85 -2.52
N TYR A 116 -7.37 1.78 -2.10
CA TYR A 116 -8.73 1.52 -1.64
C TYR A 116 -9.71 2.14 -2.61
N THR A 117 -10.77 1.43 -2.95
CA THR A 117 -11.79 1.89 -3.88
C THR A 117 -13.09 1.11 -3.67
N SER A 118 -14.24 1.77 -3.76
CA SER A 118 -15.53 1.09 -3.98
C SER A 118 -15.80 0.84 -5.46
N ASP A 119 -15.12 1.59 -6.34
CA ASP A 119 -15.18 1.42 -7.80
C ASP A 119 -14.22 0.32 -8.25
N LEU A 120 -14.77 -0.85 -8.60
CA LEU A 120 -14.03 -2.01 -9.11
C LEU A 120 -13.92 -2.05 -10.64
N SER A 121 -14.54 -1.10 -11.35
CA SER A 121 -14.51 -1.07 -12.82
C SER A 121 -13.11 -0.77 -13.39
N ALA A 122 -12.19 -0.35 -12.52
CA ALA A 122 -10.89 0.16 -12.87
C ALA A 122 -9.79 -0.50 -11.99
N ASP A 123 -9.56 -1.80 -12.14
CA ASP A 123 -8.44 -2.53 -11.49
C ASP A 123 -7.13 -2.25 -12.23
N GLY A 124 -6.11 -1.81 -11.51
CA GLY A 124 -4.81 -1.46 -12.06
C GLY A 124 -4.04 -0.50 -11.15
N ALA A 125 -2.72 -0.65 -11.13
CA ALA A 125 -1.85 0.16 -10.28
C ALA A 125 -1.82 1.64 -10.70
N ASP A 126 -1.94 1.92 -12.00
CA ASP A 126 -1.86 3.27 -12.57
C ASP A 126 -3.21 3.82 -13.06
N THR A 127 -4.30 3.15 -12.67
CA THR A 127 -5.62 3.61 -13.02
C THR A 127 -6.00 4.86 -12.20
N PRO A 128 -6.65 5.88 -12.81
CA PRO A 128 -7.06 7.07 -12.08
C PRO A 128 -7.91 6.75 -10.85
N VAL A 129 -7.56 7.33 -9.71
CA VAL A 129 -8.35 7.22 -8.48
C VAL A 129 -9.58 8.11 -8.62
N ARG A 130 -10.71 7.50 -9.02
CA ARG A 130 -12.03 8.14 -9.10
C ARG A 130 -12.82 8.05 -7.79
N ASP A 131 -12.45 7.08 -6.96
CA ASP A 131 -13.00 6.85 -5.63
C ASP A 131 -11.93 6.20 -4.73
N GLY A 132 -11.91 6.60 -3.46
CA GLY A 132 -10.93 6.18 -2.47
C GLY A 132 -9.56 6.85 -2.58
N LYS A 133 -8.50 6.12 -2.25
CA LYS A 133 -7.14 6.66 -2.07
C LYS A 133 -6.06 5.67 -2.46
N CYS A 134 -4.89 6.22 -2.77
CA CYS A 134 -3.68 5.49 -3.14
C CYS A 134 -2.51 5.95 -2.26
N TYR A 135 -1.78 4.98 -1.72
CA TYR A 135 -0.64 5.16 -0.84
C TYR A 135 0.58 4.42 -1.40
N ASP A 136 1.66 5.14 -1.65
CA ASP A 136 2.94 4.56 -2.05
C ASP A 136 3.87 4.54 -0.83
N PHE A 137 4.12 3.35 -0.30
CA PHE A 137 5.09 3.11 0.76
C PHE A 137 6.45 2.82 0.15
N VAL A 138 7.46 3.63 0.51
CA VAL A 138 8.84 3.45 0.06
C VAL A 138 9.57 2.55 1.05
N LEU A 139 10.25 1.51 0.54
CA LEU A 139 11.20 0.70 1.30
C LEU A 139 12.58 0.80 0.65
N TYR A 140 13.64 0.67 1.45
CA TYR A 140 15.02 0.79 0.99
C TYR A 140 15.71 -0.57 1.02
N VAL A 141 16.11 -1.05 -0.16
CA VAL A 141 16.96 -2.23 -0.31
C VAL A 141 18.41 -1.84 -0.05
N VAL A 142 19.05 -2.50 0.90
CA VAL A 142 20.45 -2.33 1.28
C VAL A 142 21.15 -3.68 1.36
N ASP A 143 22.48 -3.71 1.27
CA ASP A 143 23.26 -4.95 1.38
C ASP A 143 23.46 -5.45 2.83
#